data_AF-A0A2S6T6K5-F1
#
_entry.id   AF-A0A2S6T6K5-F1
#
_cell.length_a   1.000
_cell.length_b   1.000
_cell.length_c   1.000
_cell.angle_alpha   90.00
_cell.angle_beta   90.00
_cell.angle_gamma   90.00
#
_symmetry.space_group_name_H-M   'P 1'
#
loop_
_entity.id
_entity.type
_entity.pdbx_description
1 polymer ?
#
loop_
_entity_poly.entity_id
_entity_poly.type
_entity_poly.pdbx_seq_one_letter_code
_entity_poly.pdbx_strand_id
1 'polypeptide(L)'
;MKNQIYNSSVIVENYQVHYSYKRKPPSKSLNPMGNFYKFSSEQKHIQRFLEAYFLVDGKPKVGDEIYLDTQPSRIIIIQIDENYVRNKLEQELYEIEETFKRIKNK
;
A
#
# COMPACT_ATOMS: atom_id res chain seq x y z
N MET A 1 23.54 2.55 1.84
CA MET A 1 22.37 3.47 1.77
C MET A 1 21.54 3.23 3.02
N LYS A 2 21.31 4.28 3.83
CA LYS A 2 20.50 4.19 5.06
C LYS A 2 19.06 3.86 4.69
N ASN A 3 18.36 3.13 5.56
CA ASN A 3 16.93 2.86 5.38
C ASN A 3 16.18 4.20 5.33
N GLN A 4 15.54 4.48 4.20
CA GLN A 4 14.73 5.67 4.00
C GLN A 4 13.29 5.40 4.44
N ILE A 5 12.68 6.37 5.11
CA ILE A 5 11.25 6.37 5.39
C ILE A 5 10.54 6.79 4.11
N TYR A 6 9.57 6.00 3.69
CA TYR A 6 8.74 6.28 2.53
C TYR A 6 7.32 6.54 2.97
N ASN A 7 6.73 7.59 2.42
CA ASN A 7 5.33 7.93 2.63
C ASN A 7 4.55 7.51 1.39
N SER A 8 3.39 6.90 1.60
CA SER A 8 2.49 6.49 0.54
C SER A 8 1.05 6.57 1.05
N SER A 9 0.09 6.35 0.17
CA SER A 9 -1.31 6.28 0.56
C SER A 9 -2.03 5.11 -0.11
N VAL A 10 -3.11 4.67 0.52
CA VAL A 10 -4.04 3.67 -0.03
C VAL A 10 -5.45 4.20 0.12
N ILE A 11 -6.28 3.96 -0.90
CA ILE A 11 -7.67 4.40 -0.89
C ILE A 11 -8.55 3.18 -0.63
N VAL A 12 -9.23 3.17 0.51
CA VAL A 12 -10.16 2.11 0.91
C VAL A 12 -11.52 2.75 1.13
N GLU A 13 -12.53 2.30 0.39
CA GLU A 13 -13.87 2.91 0.38
C GLU A 13 -13.80 4.43 0.11
N ASN A 14 -14.23 5.25 1.07
CA ASN A 14 -14.19 6.71 1.06
C ASN A 14 -13.06 7.28 1.97
N TYR A 15 -12.05 6.49 2.28
CA TYR A 15 -10.88 6.92 3.05
C TYR A 15 -9.63 6.94 2.19
N GLN A 16 -8.84 8.02 2.28
CA GLN A 16 -7.45 8.02 1.84
C GLN A 16 -6.54 7.93 3.06
N VAL A 17 -5.79 6.84 3.12
CA VAL A 17 -5.02 6.46 4.31
C VAL A 17 -3.56 6.64 3.99
N HIS A 18 -2.94 7.61 4.63
CA HIS A 18 -1.53 7.90 4.47
C HIS A 18 -0.74 7.12 5.50
N TYR A 19 0.32 6.47 5.04
CA TYR A 19 1.18 5.65 5.88
C TYR A 19 2.64 5.86 5.55
N SER A 20 3.49 5.61 6.54
CA SER A 20 4.93 5.58 6.38
C SER A 20 5.47 4.19 6.69
N TYR A 21 6.51 3.79 5.97
CA TYR A 21 7.19 2.51 6.21
C TYR A 21 8.67 2.62 5.89
N LYS A 22 9.45 1.74 6.53
CA LYS A 22 10.91 1.70 6.38
C LYS A 22 11.31 0.79 5.21
N ARG A 23 11.64 1.36 4.05
CA ARG A 23 12.02 0.56 2.88
C ARG A 23 13.30 -0.24 3.13
N LYS A 24 13.32 -1.49 2.66
CA LYS A 24 14.56 -2.28 2.58
C LYS A 24 15.59 -1.58 1.68
N PRO A 25 16.87 -1.58 2.04
CA PRO A 25 17.90 -1.08 1.14
C PRO A 25 17.91 -1.89 -0.17
N PRO A 26 18.26 -1.26 -1.31
CA PRO A 26 18.48 -1.97 -2.56
C PRO A 26 19.45 -3.13 -2.38
N SER A 27 19.17 -4.27 -3.03
CA SER A 27 20.08 -5.40 -3.00
C SER A 27 21.28 -5.11 -3.88
N LYS A 28 22.49 -5.38 -3.35
CA LYS A 28 23.75 -5.28 -4.12
C LYS A 28 23.85 -6.35 -5.21
N SER A 29 23.14 -7.47 -5.06
CA SER A 29 23.12 -8.57 -6.03
C SER A 29 22.18 -8.34 -7.21
N LEU A 30 21.31 -7.32 -7.16
CA LEU A 30 20.34 -7.03 -8.22
C LEU A 30 20.81 -5.82 -9.02
N ASN A 31 20.57 -5.86 -10.34
CA ASN A 31 20.72 -4.68 -11.19
C ASN A 31 19.64 -3.62 -10.85
N PRO A 32 19.72 -2.40 -11.40
CA PRO A 32 18.74 -1.35 -11.12
C PRO A 32 17.30 -1.76 -11.41
N MET A 33 17.06 -2.49 -12.51
CA MET A 33 15.74 -2.98 -12.89
C MET A 33 15.18 -4.01 -11.89
N GLY A 34 16.00 -4.95 -11.42
CA GLY A 34 15.62 -5.93 -10.41
C GLY A 34 15.28 -5.29 -9.07
N ASN A 35 16.03 -4.26 -8.68
CA ASN A 35 15.71 -3.46 -7.51
C ASN A 35 14.41 -2.66 -7.66
N PHE A 36 14.11 -2.18 -8.88
CA PHE A 36 12.83 -1.54 -9.20
C PHE A 36 11.65 -2.51 -9.05
N TYR A 37 11.72 -3.70 -9.66
CA TYR A 37 10.66 -4.70 -9.55
C TYR A 37 10.43 -5.16 -8.11
N LYS A 38 11.52 -5.37 -7.35
CA LYS A 38 11.43 -5.70 -5.93
C LYS A 38 10.67 -4.62 -5.15
N PHE A 39 11.01 -3.35 -5.38
CA PHE A 39 10.33 -2.22 -4.75
C PHE A 39 8.85 -2.12 -5.15
N SER A 40 8.54 -2.25 -6.44
CA SER A 40 7.15 -2.23 -6.94
C SER A 40 6.31 -3.36 -6.33
N SER A 41 6.89 -4.55 -6.21
CA SER A 41 6.25 -5.70 -5.57
C SER A 41 5.99 -5.45 -4.08
N GLU A 42 6.97 -4.90 -3.34
CA GLU A 42 6.81 -4.53 -1.93
C GLU A 42 5.67 -3.51 -1.75
N GLN A 43 5.59 -2.48 -2.60
CA GLN A 43 4.51 -1.50 -2.58
C GLN A 43 3.13 -2.10 -2.82
N LYS A 44 2.99 -2.91 -3.87
CA LYS A 44 1.73 -3.60 -4.18
C LYS A 44 1.28 -4.51 -3.04
N HIS A 45 2.24 -5.17 -2.39
CA HIS A 45 1.93 -6.05 -1.27
C HIS A 45 1.48 -5.26 -0.03
N ILE A 46 2.14 -4.16 0.32
CA ILE A 46 1.69 -3.29 1.43
C ILE A 46 0.29 -2.73 1.15
N GLN A 47 0.05 -2.25 -0.07
CA GLN A 47 -1.26 -1.72 -0.47
C GLN A 47 -2.36 -2.77 -0.27
N ARG A 48 -2.19 -3.98 -0.84
CA ARG A 48 -3.17 -5.07 -0.70
C ARG A 48 -3.37 -5.50 0.74
N PHE A 49 -2.30 -5.51 1.53
CA PHE A 49 -2.38 -5.84 2.94
C PHE A 49 -3.22 -4.81 3.70
N LEU A 50 -2.99 -3.52 3.50
CA LEU A 50 -3.78 -2.46 4.13
C LEU A 50 -5.23 -2.47 3.65
N GLU A 51 -5.48 -2.67 2.35
CA GLU A 51 -6.84 -2.85 1.82
C GLU A 51 -7.58 -4.00 2.53
N ALA A 52 -6.92 -5.15 2.71
CA ALA A 52 -7.51 -6.30 3.40
C ALA A 52 -7.68 -6.05 4.91
N TYR A 53 -6.68 -5.47 5.57
CA TYR A 53 -6.71 -5.14 7.00
C TYR A 53 -7.90 -4.22 7.31
N PHE A 54 -8.11 -3.18 6.51
CA PHE A 54 -9.25 -2.26 6.69
C PHE A 54 -10.61 -2.97 6.60
N LEU A 55 -10.72 -3.98 5.75
CA LEU A 55 -11.97 -4.74 5.57
C LEU A 55 -12.22 -5.74 6.70
N VAL A 56 -11.17 -6.26 7.33
CA VAL A 56 -11.26 -7.32 8.35
C VAL A 56 -11.23 -6.75 9.77
N ASP A 57 -10.23 -5.94 10.08
CA ASP A 57 -9.97 -5.38 11.41
C ASP A 57 -10.58 -3.97 11.58
N GLY A 58 -11.09 -3.40 10.48
CA GLY A 58 -11.71 -2.09 10.45
C GLY A 58 -10.71 -0.95 10.24
N LYS A 59 -11.23 0.28 10.31
CA LYS A 59 -10.45 1.51 10.11
C LYS A 59 -9.41 1.69 11.25
N PRO A 60 -8.11 1.78 10.95
CA PRO A 60 -7.07 2.09 11.91
C PRO A 60 -7.13 3.57 12.31
N LYS A 61 -6.33 3.93 13.32
CA LYS A 61 -6.16 5.29 13.83
C LYS A 61 -4.81 5.86 13.42
N VAL A 62 -4.74 7.19 13.38
CA VAL A 62 -3.46 7.87 13.21
C VAL A 62 -2.55 7.55 14.40
N GLY A 63 -1.31 7.18 14.10
CA GLY A 63 -0.34 6.69 15.08
C GLY A 63 -0.34 5.17 15.25
N ASP A 64 -1.32 4.44 14.68
CA ASP A 64 -1.31 2.98 14.72
C ASP A 64 -0.12 2.42 13.95
N GLU A 65 0.37 1.30 14.48
CA GLU A 65 1.52 0.59 13.96
C GLU A 65 1.11 -0.81 13.56
N ILE A 66 1.08 -1.03 12.26
CA ILE A 66 0.64 -2.29 11.68
C ILE A 66 1.88 -3.08 11.25
N TYR A 67 1.94 -4.31 11.72
CA TYR A 67 3.03 -5.23 11.45
C TYR A 67 2.62 -6.23 10.38
N LEU A 68 3.47 -6.40 9.38
CA LEU A 68 3.32 -7.41 8.34
C LEU A 68 4.48 -8.39 8.45
N ASP A 69 4.25 -9.58 8.99
CA ASP A 69 5.32 -10.57 9.28
C ASP A 69 6.21 -10.90 8.07
N THR A 70 5.65 -10.80 6.87
CA THR A 70 6.37 -11.07 5.61
C THR A 70 7.23 -9.89 5.12
N GLN A 71 7.15 -8.72 5.78
CA GLN A 71 7.95 -7.53 5.45
C GLN A 71 8.58 -6.87 6.70
N PRO A 72 9.85 -6.42 6.66
CA PRO A 72 10.57 -5.94 7.84
C PRO A 72 10.31 -4.47 8.16
N SER A 73 9.09 -3.98 7.95
CA SER A 73 8.80 -2.59 8.24
C SER A 73 7.40 -2.42 8.78
N ARG A 74 7.39 -2.14 10.09
CA ARG A 74 6.37 -1.37 10.80
C ARG A 74 5.78 -0.31 9.86
N ILE A 75 4.51 -0.47 9.53
CA ILE A 75 3.73 0.51 8.78
C ILE A 75 3.09 1.42 9.83
N ILE A 76 3.34 2.72 9.75
CA ILE A 76 2.80 3.69 10.69
C ILE A 76 1.77 4.53 9.96
N ILE A 77 0.53 4.55 10.45
CA ILE A 77 -0.52 5.41 9.89
C ILE A 77 -0.24 6.85 10.31
N ILE A 78 -0.08 7.75 9.34
CA ILE A 78 0.31 9.15 9.59
C ILE A 78 -0.87 10.11 9.46
N GLN A 79 -1.85 9.80 8.62
CA GLN A 79 -3.03 10.64 8.38
C GLN A 79 -4.14 9.79 7.74
N ILE A 80 -5.39 10.13 8.00
CA ILE A 80 -6.55 9.54 7.33
C ILE A 80 -7.47 10.68 6.90
N ASP A 81 -7.66 10.81 5.59
CA ASP A 81 -8.63 11.74 5.03
C ASP A 81 -9.98 11.01 4.91
N GLU A 82 -10.97 11.54 5.60
CA GLU A 82 -12.34 11.04 5.56
C GLU A 82 -13.12 11.66 4.40
N ASN A 83 -14.09 10.92 3.86
CA ASN A 83 -14.93 11.35 2.74
C ASN A 83 -14.12 11.68 1.48
N TYR A 84 -13.04 10.95 1.26
CA TYR A 84 -12.24 11.06 0.06
C TYR A 84 -13.06 10.65 -1.17
N VAL A 85 -13.10 11.53 -2.16
CA VAL A 85 -13.76 11.30 -3.44
C VAL A 85 -12.68 11.12 -4.49
N ARG A 86 -12.62 9.93 -5.08
CA ARG A 86 -11.73 9.63 -6.21
C ARG A 86 -12.00 10.59 -7.35
N ASN A 87 -10.95 11.06 -8.01
CA ASN A 87 -11.10 11.77 -9.26
C ASN A 87 -11.52 10.80 -10.39
N LYS A 88 -11.90 11.34 -11.54
CA LYS A 88 -12.41 10.55 -12.66
C LYS A 88 -11.45 9.42 -13.09
N LEU A 89 -10.15 9.68 -13.19
CA LEU A 89 -9.16 8.70 -13.64
C LEU A 89 -8.90 7.62 -12.58
N GLU A 90 -8.86 8.01 -11.31
CA GLU A 90 -8.75 7.07 -10.19
C GLU A 90 -9.97 6.14 -10.12
N GLN A 91 -11.17 6.69 -10.37
CA GLN A 91 -12.40 5.91 -10.42
C GLN A 91 -12.39 4.93 -11.59
N GLU A 92 -12.02 5.37 -12.79
CA GLU A 92 -11.88 4.50 -13.97
C GLU A 92 -10.85 3.37 -13.71
N LEU A 93 -9.71 3.69 -13.10
CA LEU A 93 -8.69 2.70 -12.76
C LEU A 93 -9.22 1.66 -11.76
N TYR A 94 -9.92 2.11 -10.71
CA TYR A 94 -10.53 1.23 -9.71
C TYR A 94 -11.54 0.26 -10.34
N GLU A 95 -12.39 0.74 -11.24
CA GLU A 95 -13.38 -0.09 -11.93
C GLU A 95 -12.73 -1.16 -12.83
N ILE A 96 -11.64 -0.78 -13.52
CA ILE A 96 -10.84 -1.70 -14.32
C ILE A 96 -10.23 -2.78 -13.42
N GLU A 97 -9.62 -2.41 -12.30
CA GLU A 97 -9.02 -3.36 -11.35
C GLU A 97 -10.06 -4.34 -10.78
N GLU A 98 -11.24 -3.85 -10.39
CA GLU A 98 -12.36 -4.69 -9.93
C GLU A 98 -12.84 -5.66 -11.01
N THR A 99 -12.91 -5.20 -12.26
CA THR A 99 -13.28 -6.05 -13.39
C THR A 99 -12.25 -7.17 -13.59
N PHE A 100 -10.95 -6.86 -13.52
CA PHE A 100 -9.90 -7.87 -13.62
C PHE A 100 -9.94 -8.89 -12.47
N LYS A 101 -10.20 -8.47 -11.23
CA LYS A 101 -10.35 -9.38 -10.08
C LYS A 101 -11.49 -10.38 -10.31
N ARG A 102 -12.64 -9.92 -10.82
CA ARG A 102 -13.80 -10.79 -11.13
C ARG A 102 -13.50 -11.81 -12.22
N ILE A 103 -12.73 -11.44 -13.24
CA ILE A 103 -12.33 -12.35 -14.32
C ILE A 103 -11.34 -13.41 -13.81
N LYS A 104 -10.36 -13.01 -13.00
CA LYS A 104 -9.34 -13.92 -12.48
C LYS A 104 -9.89 -14.97 -11.50
N ASN A 105 -10.96 -14.63 -10.77
CA ASN A 105 -11.60 -15.50 -9.79
C ASN A 105 -12.74 -16.36 -10.37
N LYS A 106 -12.98 -16.27 -11.69
CA LYS A 106 -13.81 -17.22 -12.46
C LYS A 106 -12.95 -18.34 -13.01
#